data_AF-K2DEE9-F1
#
_entry.id   AF-K2DEE9-F1
#
_cell.length_a   1.000
_cell.length_b   1.000
_cell.length_c   1.000
_cell.angle_alpha   90.00
_cell.angle_beta   90.00
_cell.angle_gamma   90.00
#
_symmetry.space_group_name_H-M   'P 1'
#
loop_
_entity.id
_entity.type
_entity.pdbx_description
1 polymer ?
#
loop_
_entity_poly.entity_id
_entity_poly.type
_entity_poly.pdbx_seq_one_letter_code
_entity_poly.pdbx_strand_id
1 'polypeptide(L)'
;MVSEDFVKIFYSNFTLNIDWDNIDEITWMYNEGLFSMIAQPVALHDEFNERIELVSKPKNGFVRSGENGGHLALKSLARDHLVGHCNVLNGDVRYEYPLIGFEVDVIDKDLHFPVECGDTNVLKLEKYLFLPATKKMLILPYPHGEDVKVFMFEAKPRFFEYIIHKQNFLNQKNAKLR
;
A
#
# COMPACT_ATOMS: atom_id res chain seq x y z
N MET A 1 -0.56 5.61 -20.99
CA MET A 1 -1.58 4.65 -20.55
C MET A 1 -1.28 3.99 -19.19
N VAL A 2 -0.15 4.28 -18.51
CA VAL A 2 0.16 3.71 -17.18
C VAL A 2 -0.52 4.48 -16.02
N SER A 3 -0.90 5.74 -16.22
CA SER A 3 -1.53 6.57 -15.17
C SER A 3 -2.90 6.05 -14.72
N GLU A 4 -3.72 5.54 -15.65
CA GLU A 4 -5.04 4.98 -15.32
C GLU A 4 -4.96 3.74 -14.43
N ASP A 5 -3.88 2.95 -14.54
CA ASP A 5 -3.68 1.76 -13.69
C ASP A 5 -3.27 2.15 -12.27
N PHE A 6 -2.43 3.18 -12.11
CA PHE A 6 -2.08 3.67 -10.78
C PHE A 6 -3.26 4.34 -10.07
N VAL A 7 -4.15 5.01 -10.80
CA VAL A 7 -5.40 5.51 -10.19
C VAL A 7 -6.20 4.37 -9.58
N LYS A 8 -6.36 3.23 -10.29
CA LYS A 8 -7.09 2.07 -9.75
C LYS A 8 -6.40 1.41 -8.56
N ILE A 9 -5.06 1.42 -8.53
CA ILE A 9 -4.30 0.84 -7.42
C ILE A 9 -4.42 1.69 -6.15
N PHE A 10 -4.29 3.03 -6.27
CA PHE A 10 -4.25 3.92 -5.12
C PHE A 10 -5.61 4.49 -4.72
N TYR A 11 -6.56 4.59 -5.66
CA TYR A 11 -7.87 5.22 -5.45
C TYR A 11 -9.01 4.29 -5.85
N SER A 12 -8.88 2.99 -5.55
CA SER A 12 -9.81 1.93 -5.95
C SER A 12 -11.29 2.27 -5.78
N ASN A 13 -11.74 2.65 -4.59
CA ASN A 13 -13.14 3.00 -4.32
C ASN A 13 -13.44 4.51 -4.46
N PHE A 14 -12.48 5.31 -4.94
CA PHE A 14 -12.61 6.75 -5.20
C PHE A 14 -13.13 7.57 -4.00
N THR A 15 -12.92 7.09 -2.78
CA THR A 15 -13.36 7.78 -1.55
C THR A 15 -12.41 8.90 -1.16
N LEU A 16 -11.15 8.82 -1.60
CA LEU A 16 -10.17 9.89 -1.51
C LEU A 16 -10.21 10.77 -2.76
N ASN A 17 -10.00 12.07 -2.59
CA ASN A 17 -9.76 12.96 -3.72
C ASN A 17 -8.48 12.51 -4.45
N ILE A 18 -8.60 12.25 -5.76
CA ILE A 18 -7.47 11.85 -6.59
C ILE A 18 -6.47 13.01 -6.63
N ASP A 19 -5.24 12.72 -6.23
CA ASP A 19 -4.11 13.63 -6.36
C ASP A 19 -3.41 13.35 -7.70
N TRP A 20 -3.87 14.05 -8.74
CA TRP A 20 -3.38 13.85 -10.10
C TRP A 20 -1.89 14.18 -10.24
N ASP A 21 -1.40 15.20 -9.53
CA ASP A 21 0.02 15.57 -9.57
C ASP A 21 0.90 14.43 -9.04
N ASN A 22 0.51 13.82 -7.92
CA ASN A 22 1.22 12.67 -7.37
C ASN A 22 1.06 11.40 -8.21
N ILE A 23 -0.10 11.18 -8.85
CA ILE A 23 -0.28 10.08 -9.81
C ILE A 23 0.66 10.22 -11.01
N ASP A 24 0.76 11.42 -11.58
CA ASP A 24 1.65 11.68 -12.71
C ASP A 24 3.11 11.52 -12.30
N GLU A 25 3.48 11.97 -11.10
CA GLU A 25 4.83 11.81 -10.56
C GLU A 25 5.20 10.32 -10.41
N ILE A 26 4.38 9.50 -9.74
CA ILE A 26 4.69 8.07 -9.59
C ILE A 26 4.70 7.33 -10.94
N THR A 27 3.87 7.78 -11.90
CA THR A 27 3.85 7.22 -13.24
C THR A 27 5.17 7.49 -13.96
N TRP A 28 5.68 8.72 -13.87
CA TRP A 28 7.00 9.07 -14.37
C TRP A 28 8.11 8.27 -13.67
N MET A 29 8.08 8.20 -12.34
CA MET A 29 9.07 7.45 -11.55
C MET A 29 9.12 5.96 -11.95
N TYR A 30 7.97 5.35 -12.21
CA TYR A 30 7.88 3.97 -12.71
C TYR A 30 8.52 3.83 -14.10
N ASN A 31 8.16 4.73 -15.04
CA ASN A 31 8.69 4.71 -16.40
C ASN A 31 10.21 4.92 -16.46
N GLU A 32 10.76 5.72 -15.53
CA GLU A 32 12.21 5.94 -15.37
C GLU A 32 12.94 4.78 -14.66
N GLY A 33 12.19 3.75 -14.24
CA GLY A 33 12.74 2.60 -13.53
C GLY A 33 13.25 2.93 -12.12
N LEU A 34 12.69 3.96 -11.48
CA LEU A 34 13.05 4.28 -10.09
C LEU A 34 12.50 3.22 -9.13
N PHE A 35 11.35 2.64 -9.41
CA PHE A 35 10.86 1.47 -8.69
C PHE A 35 10.31 0.43 -9.67
N SER A 36 10.22 -0.82 -9.23
CA SER A 36 9.52 -1.87 -9.95
C SER A 36 8.19 -2.20 -9.27
N MET A 37 7.23 -2.65 -10.06
CA MET A 37 5.92 -3.12 -9.61
C MET A 37 5.67 -4.53 -10.13
N ILE A 38 5.19 -5.42 -9.26
CA ILE A 38 4.69 -6.74 -9.62
C ILE A 38 3.27 -6.89 -9.08
N ALA A 39 2.34 -7.36 -9.91
CA ALA A 39 1.01 -7.73 -9.48
C ALA A 39 0.91 -9.25 -9.29
N GLN A 40 0.37 -9.70 -8.17
CA GLN A 40 0.16 -11.12 -7.87
C GLN A 40 -1.28 -11.36 -7.42
N PRO A 41 -1.98 -12.39 -7.94
CA PRO A 41 -3.30 -12.77 -7.42
C PRO A 41 -3.20 -13.30 -5.99
N VAL A 42 -4.14 -12.91 -5.13
CA VAL A 42 -4.19 -13.34 -3.71
C VAL A 42 -5.50 -14.01 -3.31
N ALA A 43 -6.58 -13.77 -4.05
CA ALA A 43 -7.86 -14.47 -3.88
C ALA A 43 -8.71 -14.30 -5.14
N LEU A 44 -9.58 -15.28 -5.40
CA LEU A 44 -10.65 -15.12 -6.37
C LEU A 44 -11.71 -14.13 -5.84
N HIS A 45 -12.48 -13.54 -6.76
CA HIS A 45 -13.56 -12.61 -6.38
C HIS A 45 -14.56 -13.23 -5.39
N ASP A 46 -14.98 -14.48 -5.63
CA ASP A 46 -15.93 -15.19 -4.76
C ASP A 46 -15.33 -15.48 -3.38
N GLU A 47 -14.06 -15.90 -3.32
CA GLU A 47 -13.33 -16.12 -2.06
C GLU A 47 -13.22 -14.84 -1.22
N PHE A 48 -13.09 -13.68 -1.88
CA PHE A 48 -13.10 -12.39 -1.22
C PHE A 48 -14.47 -12.08 -0.60
N ASN A 49 -15.56 -12.32 -1.34
CA ASN A 49 -16.92 -12.10 -0.83
C ASN A 49 -17.24 -13.02 0.36
N GLU A 50 -16.87 -14.31 0.30
CA GLU A 50 -17.00 -15.22 1.43
C GLU A 50 -16.19 -14.72 2.65
N ARG A 51 -15.00 -14.18 2.41
CA ARG A 51 -14.15 -13.64 3.47
C ARG A 51 -14.77 -12.41 4.14
N ILE A 52 -15.42 -11.53 3.37
CA ILE A 52 -16.20 -10.40 3.91
C ILE A 52 -17.24 -10.91 4.91
N GLU A 53 -18.03 -11.92 4.54
CA GLU A 53 -19.05 -12.49 5.42
C GLU A 53 -18.45 -13.08 6.71
N LEU A 54 -17.26 -13.67 6.64
CA LEU A 54 -16.56 -14.25 7.79
C LEU A 54 -16.01 -13.19 8.74
N VAL A 55 -15.37 -12.14 8.24
CA VAL A 55 -14.77 -11.09 9.07
C VAL A 55 -15.83 -10.14 9.66
N SER A 56 -16.98 -9.98 9.00
CA SER A 56 -18.11 -9.19 9.50
C SER A 56 -18.91 -9.86 10.61
N LYS A 57 -18.64 -11.13 10.95
CA LYS A 57 -19.33 -11.82 12.05
C LYS A 57 -18.82 -11.30 13.40
N PRO A 58 -19.71 -10.85 14.31
CA PRO A 58 -19.34 -10.21 15.59
C PRO A 58 -18.57 -11.09 16.60
N LYS A 59 -18.25 -12.35 16.27
CA LYS A 59 -17.52 -13.28 17.15
C LYS A 59 -16.00 -13.31 16.95
N ASN A 60 -15.47 -12.67 15.90
CA ASN A 60 -14.08 -12.90 15.51
C ASN A 60 -13.05 -11.91 16.07
N GLY A 61 -13.41 -10.98 16.96
CA GLY A 61 -12.43 -10.10 17.63
C GLY A 61 -11.67 -9.13 16.72
N PHE A 62 -11.96 -9.13 15.41
CA PHE A 62 -11.37 -8.26 14.40
C PHE A 62 -12.08 -6.91 14.25
N VAL A 63 -13.24 -6.73 14.88
CA VAL A 63 -14.11 -5.57 14.59
C VAL A 63 -13.85 -4.44 15.56
N ARG A 64 -13.11 -3.40 15.13
CA ARG A 64 -13.36 -2.05 15.65
C ARG A 64 -14.71 -1.60 15.10
N SER A 65 -15.59 -1.08 15.96
CA SER A 65 -16.93 -0.65 15.55
C SER A 65 -16.84 0.39 14.41
N GLY A 66 -17.37 0.07 13.22
CA GLY A 66 -17.48 0.99 12.09
C GLY A 66 -16.67 0.62 10.84
N GLU A 67 -15.84 -0.42 10.88
CA GLU A 67 -15.09 -0.84 9.69
C GLU A 67 -15.95 -1.59 8.66
N ASN A 68 -15.75 -1.26 7.39
CA ASN A 68 -16.34 -1.95 6.25
C ASN A 68 -15.77 -3.38 6.18
N GLY A 69 -16.64 -4.40 6.08
CA GLY A 69 -16.23 -5.80 5.94
C GLY A 69 -15.25 -6.05 4.80
N GLY A 70 -15.33 -5.26 3.72
CA GLY A 70 -14.36 -5.27 2.62
C GLY A 70 -12.94 -4.94 3.08
N HIS A 71 -12.75 -3.88 3.88
CA HIS A 71 -11.43 -3.47 4.37
C HIS A 71 -10.82 -4.51 5.30
N LEU A 72 -11.64 -5.09 6.18
CA LEU A 72 -11.24 -6.18 7.07
C LEU A 72 -10.83 -7.44 6.28
N ALA A 73 -11.54 -7.76 5.19
CA ALA A 73 -11.20 -8.89 4.34
C ALA A 73 -9.86 -8.66 3.61
N LEU A 74 -9.60 -7.44 3.13
CA LEU A 74 -8.30 -7.06 2.56
C LEU A 74 -7.16 -7.17 3.58
N LYS A 75 -7.34 -6.67 4.81
CA LYS A 75 -6.37 -6.84 5.92
C LYS A 75 -6.09 -8.31 6.22
N SER A 76 -7.12 -9.16 6.19
CA SER A 76 -6.96 -10.60 6.36
C SER A 76 -6.16 -11.25 5.22
N LEU A 77 -6.44 -10.89 3.96
CA LEU A 77 -5.69 -11.36 2.80
C LEU A 77 -4.23 -10.87 2.81
N ALA A 78 -4.01 -9.62 3.20
CA ALA A 78 -2.67 -9.05 3.37
C ALA A 78 -1.84 -9.87 4.37
N ARG A 79 -2.40 -10.20 5.54
CA ARG A 79 -1.75 -11.06 6.53
C ARG A 79 -1.41 -12.45 5.96
N ASP A 80 -2.36 -13.08 5.28
CA ASP A 80 -2.12 -14.39 4.66
C ASP A 80 -1.02 -14.32 3.58
N HIS A 81 -0.96 -13.22 2.81
CA HIS A 81 0.10 -12.99 1.84
C HIS A 81 1.47 -12.80 2.52
N LEU A 82 1.55 -12.00 3.59
CA LEU A 82 2.79 -11.81 4.34
C LEU A 82 3.33 -13.14 4.89
N VAL A 83 2.45 -13.97 5.44
CA VAL A 83 2.82 -15.27 6.02
C VAL A 83 3.20 -16.28 4.94
N GLY A 84 2.38 -16.40 3.88
CA GLY A 84 2.54 -17.43 2.86
C GLY A 84 3.58 -17.11 1.79
N HIS A 85 3.85 -15.83 1.51
CA HIS A 85 4.68 -15.41 0.38
C HIS A 85 5.86 -14.52 0.78
N CYS A 86 5.76 -13.77 1.88
CA CYS A 86 6.86 -12.93 2.37
C CYS A 86 7.67 -13.58 3.51
N ASN A 87 7.35 -14.82 3.90
CA ASN A 87 7.98 -15.57 4.99
C ASN A 87 7.93 -14.85 6.35
N VAL A 88 6.88 -14.07 6.60
CA VAL A 88 6.66 -13.42 7.90
C VAL A 88 6.02 -14.43 8.86
N LEU A 89 6.51 -14.53 10.09
CA LEU A 89 5.86 -15.38 11.09
C LEU A 89 4.50 -14.80 11.45
N ASN A 90 3.49 -15.65 11.61
CA ASN A 90 2.14 -15.18 11.92
C ASN A 90 2.06 -14.29 13.18
N GLY A 91 2.83 -14.60 14.22
CA GLY A 91 2.87 -13.80 15.46
C GLY A 91 3.60 -12.45 15.32
N ASP A 92 4.24 -12.21 14.17
CA ASP A 92 4.98 -10.99 13.89
C ASP A 92 4.18 -10.00 13.02
N VAL A 93 2.97 -10.36 12.59
CA VAL A 93 2.09 -9.46 11.83
C VAL A 93 1.38 -8.50 12.78
N ARG A 94 1.40 -7.22 12.46
CA ARG A 94 0.75 -6.12 13.18
C ARG A 94 -0.28 -5.45 12.27
N TYR A 95 -1.33 -4.94 12.88
CA TYR A 95 -2.40 -4.22 12.21
C TYR A 95 -2.45 -2.78 12.72
N GLU A 96 -2.89 -1.86 11.86
CA GLU A 96 -3.13 -0.45 12.22
C GLU A 96 -1.92 0.16 12.95
N TYR A 97 -0.74 -0.03 12.35
CA TYR A 97 0.53 0.30 12.98
C TYR A 97 0.94 1.74 12.65
N PRO A 98 1.22 2.60 13.65
CA PRO A 98 1.72 3.94 13.39
C PRO A 98 3.12 3.91 12.77
N LEU A 99 3.26 4.41 11.55
CA LEU A 99 4.53 4.52 10.82
C LEU A 99 4.63 5.89 10.14
N ILE A 100 5.65 6.67 10.51
CA ILE A 100 6.02 7.95 9.89
C ILE A 100 4.87 8.95 9.66
N GLY A 101 3.98 9.06 10.64
CA GLY A 101 2.84 9.98 10.59
C GLY A 101 1.61 9.43 9.85
N PHE A 102 1.62 8.15 9.50
CA PHE A 102 0.45 7.42 9.00
C PHE A 102 0.14 6.22 9.89
N GLU A 103 -1.07 5.68 9.73
CA GLU A 103 -1.43 4.35 10.21
C GLU A 103 -1.36 3.38 9.01
N VAL A 104 -0.55 2.33 9.12
CA VAL A 104 -0.40 1.27 8.11
C VAL A 104 -1.37 0.14 8.45
N ASP A 105 -2.12 -0.35 7.45
CA ASP A 105 -3.15 -1.36 7.68
C ASP A 105 -2.58 -2.68 8.20
N VAL A 106 -1.53 -3.21 7.55
CA VAL A 106 -0.86 -4.45 7.95
C VAL A 106 0.64 -4.33 7.74
N ILE A 107 1.46 -4.81 8.69
CA ILE A 107 2.92 -4.76 8.57
C ILE A 107 3.57 -5.90 9.36
N ASP A 108 4.75 -6.35 8.96
CA ASP A 108 5.58 -7.22 9.79
C ASP A 108 6.28 -6.43 10.91
N LYS A 109 6.63 -7.10 12.01
CA LYS A 109 7.26 -6.47 13.18
C LYS A 109 8.54 -5.69 12.86
N ASP A 110 9.24 -6.11 11.81
CA ASP A 110 10.56 -5.60 11.40
C ASP A 110 10.44 -4.54 10.29
N LEU A 111 9.21 -4.16 9.92
CA LEU A 111 8.88 -3.06 9.01
C LEU A 111 9.32 -3.26 7.55
N HIS A 112 9.57 -4.51 7.14
CA HIS A 112 9.98 -4.84 5.79
C HIS A 112 8.87 -4.68 4.74
N PHE A 113 7.62 -4.94 5.13
CA PHE A 113 6.48 -5.09 4.23
C PHE A 113 5.26 -4.32 4.73
N PRO A 114 5.28 -2.97 4.71
CA PRO A 114 4.06 -2.19 4.90
C PRO A 114 3.04 -2.52 3.81
N VAL A 115 1.83 -2.85 4.22
CA VAL A 115 0.70 -3.16 3.35
C VAL A 115 -0.44 -2.18 3.60
N GLU A 116 -0.91 -1.57 2.52
CA GLU A 116 -2.08 -0.70 2.50
C GLU A 116 -3.25 -1.39 1.81
N CYS A 117 -4.46 -1.23 2.33
CA CYS A 117 -5.67 -1.87 1.83
C CYS A 117 -6.66 -0.82 1.31
N GLY A 118 -7.30 -1.10 0.18
CA GLY A 118 -8.26 -0.18 -0.42
C GLY A 118 -7.64 1.14 -0.88
N ASP A 119 -8.34 2.24 -0.60
CA ASP A 119 -7.91 3.58 -1.00
C ASP A 119 -6.69 4.03 -0.19
N THR A 120 -5.60 4.25 -0.91
CA THR A 120 -4.27 4.50 -0.37
C THR A 120 -3.75 5.84 -0.87
N ASN A 121 -3.32 6.69 0.06
CA ASN A 121 -2.64 7.94 -0.31
C ASN A 121 -1.32 7.64 -1.04
N VAL A 122 -1.17 8.13 -2.27
CA VAL A 122 0.01 7.93 -3.12
C VAL A 122 1.33 8.34 -2.43
N LEU A 123 1.31 9.36 -1.57
CA LEU A 123 2.50 9.83 -0.84
C LEU A 123 3.11 8.76 0.08
N LYS A 124 2.32 7.75 0.48
CA LYS A 124 2.80 6.62 1.27
C LYS A 124 3.84 5.79 0.49
N LEU A 125 3.71 5.69 -0.83
CA LEU A 125 4.66 4.96 -1.68
C LEU A 125 6.07 5.49 -1.55
N GLU A 126 6.25 6.80 -1.79
CA GLU A 126 7.55 7.45 -1.69
C GLU A 126 8.14 7.24 -0.28
N LYS A 127 7.31 7.53 0.73
CA LYS A 127 7.75 7.60 2.11
C LYS A 127 8.10 6.22 2.69
N TYR A 128 7.35 5.16 2.37
CA TYR A 128 7.65 3.81 2.83
C TYR A 128 8.85 3.22 2.10
N LEU A 129 8.93 3.36 0.77
CA LEU A 129 10.08 2.86 0.01
C LEU A 129 11.40 3.55 0.38
N PHE A 130 11.36 4.77 0.93
CA PHE A 130 12.54 5.46 1.42
C PHE A 130 13.03 4.97 2.80
N LEU A 131 12.24 4.17 3.53
CA LEU A 131 12.65 3.67 4.84
C LEU A 131 13.72 2.57 4.71
N PRO A 132 14.82 2.64 5.48
CA PRO A 132 15.91 1.66 5.39
C PRO A 132 15.49 0.21 5.63
N ALA A 133 14.48 0.00 6.48
CA ALA A 133 13.97 -1.34 6.80
C ALA A 133 13.04 -1.90 5.72
N THR A 134 12.40 -1.04 4.93
CA THR A 134 11.37 -1.46 3.97
C THR A 134 12.01 -2.13 2.76
N LYS A 135 11.60 -3.37 2.51
CA LYS A 135 11.99 -4.13 1.32
C LYS A 135 11.02 -3.85 0.19
N LYS A 136 9.71 -3.91 0.48
CA LYS A 136 8.64 -3.65 -0.48
C LYS A 136 7.46 -2.99 0.19
N MET A 137 6.80 -2.08 -0.52
CA MET A 137 5.45 -1.66 -0.15
C MET A 137 4.44 -2.51 -0.90
N LEU A 138 3.39 -2.95 -0.22
CA LEU A 138 2.31 -3.72 -0.82
C LEU A 138 1.03 -2.88 -0.80
N ILE A 139 0.24 -2.96 -1.87
CA ILE A 139 -1.08 -2.35 -1.94
C ILE A 139 -2.08 -3.42 -2.39
N LEU A 140 -3.14 -3.61 -1.62
CA LEU A 140 -4.29 -4.44 -1.98
C LEU A 140 -5.50 -3.52 -2.21
N PRO A 141 -5.76 -3.06 -3.44
CA PRO A 141 -6.92 -2.23 -3.74
C PRO A 141 -8.24 -3.00 -3.55
N TYR A 142 -9.36 -2.27 -3.43
CA TYR A 142 -10.68 -2.88 -3.54
C TYR A 142 -10.87 -3.48 -4.96
N PRO A 143 -11.36 -4.72 -5.08
CA PRO A 143 -11.68 -5.29 -6.38
C PRO A 143 -12.98 -4.69 -6.95
N HIS A 144 -13.02 -4.48 -8.27
CA HIS A 144 -14.19 -3.99 -9.03
C HIS A 144 -14.89 -5.11 -9.83
N GLY A 145 -15.06 -6.27 -9.21
CA GLY A 145 -15.63 -7.47 -9.83
C GLY A 145 -14.58 -8.42 -10.40
N GLU A 146 -13.30 -8.05 -10.36
CA GLU A 146 -12.17 -8.92 -10.65
C GLU A 146 -11.64 -9.67 -9.41
N ASP A 147 -10.73 -10.61 -9.67
CA ASP A 147 -9.92 -11.29 -8.65
C ASP A 147 -9.03 -10.29 -7.91
N VAL A 148 -8.84 -10.54 -6.62
CA VAL A 148 -8.03 -9.67 -5.76
C VAL A 148 -6.56 -9.87 -6.08
N LYS A 149 -5.86 -8.75 -6.31
CA LYS A 149 -4.43 -8.71 -6.54
C LYS A 149 -3.73 -7.87 -5.49
N VAL A 150 -2.53 -8.29 -5.13
CA VAL A 150 -1.56 -7.44 -4.42
C VAL A 150 -0.57 -6.85 -5.41
N PHE A 151 -0.31 -5.56 -5.26
CA PHE A 151 0.70 -4.82 -6.01
C PHE A 151 1.91 -4.60 -5.10
N MET A 152 3.03 -5.21 -5.46
CA MET A 152 4.30 -5.14 -4.74
C MET A 152 5.23 -4.14 -5.41
N PHE A 153 5.59 -3.10 -4.68
CA PHE A 153 6.49 -2.03 -5.11
C PHE A 153 7.84 -2.19 -4.44
N GLU A 154 8.92 -2.06 -5.22
CA GLU A 154 10.29 -2.19 -4.74
C GLU A 154 11.15 -1.05 -5.30
N ALA A 155 11.80 -0.30 -4.41
CA ALA A 155 12.72 0.76 -4.81
C ALA A 155 13.95 0.20 -5.53
N LYS A 156 14.40 0.90 -6.57
CA LYS A 156 15.70 0.67 -7.23
C LYS A 156 16.72 1.69 -6.73
N PRO A 157 18.03 1.47 -6.89
CA PRO A 157 19.06 2.37 -6.35
C PRO A 157 18.84 3.86 -6.72
N ARG A 158 18.46 4.14 -7.97
CA ARG A 158 18.18 5.51 -8.46
C ARG A 158 16.99 6.19 -7.77
N PHE A 159 16.08 5.43 -7.15
CA PHE A 159 14.98 5.99 -6.34
C PHE A 159 15.52 6.87 -5.24
N PHE A 160 16.46 6.35 -4.45
CA PHE A 160 16.99 7.04 -3.28
C PHE A 160 17.73 8.32 -3.66
N GLU A 161 18.50 8.29 -4.75
CA GLU A 161 19.17 9.47 -5.31
C GLU A 161 18.16 10.55 -5.69
N TYR A 162 17.08 10.15 -6.37
CA TYR A 162 16.00 11.06 -6.77
C TYR A 162 15.29 11.68 -5.56
N ILE A 163 14.91 10.88 -4.56
CA ILE A 163 14.24 11.38 -3.35
C ILE A 163 15.13 12.36 -2.58
N ILE A 164 16.41 12.03 -2.39
CA ILE A 164 17.37 12.93 -1.75
C ILE A 164 17.51 14.24 -2.52
N HIS A 165 17.58 14.17 -3.85
CA HIS A 165 17.66 15.37 -4.70
C HIS A 165 16.41 16.25 -4.58
N LYS A 166 15.21 15.64 -4.65
CA LYS A 166 13.91 16.31 -4.49
C LYS A 166 13.82 17.01 -3.14
N GLN A 167 14.17 16.33 -2.05
CA GLN A 167 14.17 16.90 -0.69
C GLN A 167 15.12 18.09 -0.57
N ASN A 168 16.34 17.98 -1.11
CA ASN A 168 17.32 19.07 -1.10
C ASN A 168 16.83 20.30 -1.88
N PHE A 169 16.24 20.08 -3.06
CA PHE A 169 15.67 21.16 -3.87
C PHE A 169 14.55 21.90 -3.15
N LEU A 170 13.63 21.17 -2.52
CA LEU A 170 12.53 21.76 -1.75
C LEU A 170 13.04 22.55 -0.54
N ASN A 171 14.03 22.02 0.17
CA ASN A 171 14.65 22.72 1.31
C ASN A 171 15.32 24.03 0.90
N GLN A 172 16.03 24.06 -0.23
CA GLN A 172 16.63 25.28 -0.76
C GLN A 172 15.58 26.31 -1.19
N LYS A 173 14.49 25.88 -1.81
CA LYS A 173 13.37 26.76 -2.19
C LYS A 173 12.73 27.40 -0.96
N ASN A 174 12.48 26.62 0.09
CA ASN A 174 11.88 27.09 1.33
C ASN A 174 12.80 28.02 2.12
N ALA A 175 14.12 27.80 2.07
CA ALA A 175 15.09 28.70 2.68
C ALA A 175 15.18 30.07 2.00
N LYS A 176 14.90 30.16 0.69
CA LYS A 176 14.86 31.44 -0.06
C LYS A 176 13.57 32.24 0.12
N LEU A 177 12.53 31.63 0.69
CA LEU A 177 11.23 32.25 0.96
C LEU A 177 11.09 32.75 2.41
N ARG A 178 12.11 32.54 3.24
CA ARG A 178 12.23 33.06 4.61
C ARG A 178 13.23 34.22 4.64
#